data_AF-A0A847APR0-F1
#
_entry.id   AF-A0A847APR0-F1
#
_cell.length_a   1.000
_cell.length_b   1.000
_cell.length_c   1.000
_cell.angle_alpha   90.00
_cell.angle_beta   90.00
_cell.angle_gamma   90.00
#
_symmetry.space_group_name_H-M   'P 1'
#
loop_
_entity.id
_entity.type
_entity.pdbx_description
1 polymer ?
#
loop_
_entity_poly.entity_id
_entity_poly.type
_entity_poly.pdbx_seq_one_letter_code
_entity_poly.pdbx_strand_id
1 'polypeptide(L)'
;NVLLSDVLYFESNGRKVKIILKDDEKEYYGKLSEVEEKLKDKAFFFIHKSYFINYNHVIEYAYEYVKMSNNKTLAISQNNRKAVREKLLQNRQRLHHVK
;
A
#
# COMPACT_ATOMS: atom_id res chain seq x y z
N ASN A 1 -15.96 -11.49 -4.90
CA ASN A 1 -16.03 -10.20 -4.16
C ASN A 1 -14.80 -10.09 -3.27
N VAL A 2 -14.15 -8.93 -3.21
CA VAL A 2 -13.00 -8.65 -2.30
C VAL A 2 -13.31 -7.34 -1.59
N LEU A 3 -13.26 -7.33 -0.25
CA LEU A 3 -13.43 -6.10 0.52
C LEU A 3 -12.11 -5.32 0.53
N LEU A 4 -12.18 -4.01 0.30
CA LEU A 4 -10.98 -3.15 0.30
C LEU A 4 -10.30 -3.09 1.68
N SER A 5 -11.05 -3.31 2.76
CA SER A 5 -10.53 -3.43 4.12
C SER A 5 -9.64 -4.64 4.35
N ASP A 6 -9.72 -5.65 3.48
CA ASP A 6 -8.94 -6.88 3.62
C ASP A 6 -7.69 -6.87 2.71
N VAL A 7 -7.58 -5.85 1.85
CA VAL A 7 -6.44 -5.67 0.95
C VAL A 7 -5.32 -4.96 1.67
N LEU A 8 -4.18 -5.65 1.81
CA LEU A 8 -2.98 -5.11 2.42
C LEU A 8 -2.20 -4.25 1.42
N TYR A 9 -1.95 -4.79 0.22
CA TYR A 9 -1.28 -4.06 -0.85
C TYR A 9 -1.51 -4.74 -2.20
N PHE A 10 -1.25 -4.00 -3.26
CA PHE A 10 -1.14 -4.51 -4.62
C PHE A 10 0.32 -4.53 -5.05
N GLU A 11 0.70 -5.59 -5.75
CA GLU A 11 2.05 -5.81 -6.26
C GLU A 11 2.03 -5.96 -7.79
N SER A 12 2.97 -5.32 -8.46
CA SER A 12 3.18 -5.52 -9.90
C SER A 12 4.00 -6.78 -10.14
N ASN A 13 3.45 -7.73 -10.90
CA ASN A 13 4.10 -8.96 -11.32
C ASN A 13 4.05 -9.11 -12.85
N GLY A 14 4.96 -8.43 -13.54
CA GLY A 14 5.00 -8.41 -15.01
C GLY A 14 3.76 -7.73 -15.61
N ARG A 15 2.93 -8.48 -16.34
CA ARG A 15 1.65 -8.00 -16.91
C ARG A 15 0.45 -8.26 -16.00
N LYS A 16 0.70 -8.69 -14.77
CA LYS A 16 -0.33 -8.99 -13.78
C LYS A 16 -0.19 -8.08 -12.57
N VAL A 17 -1.32 -7.86 -11.90
CA VAL A 17 -1.40 -7.27 -10.57
C VAL A 17 -1.74 -8.38 -9.58
N LYS A 18 -0.90 -8.56 -8.56
CA LYS A 18 -1.22 -9.36 -7.38
C LYS A 18 -1.95 -8.50 -6.37
N ILE A 19 -3.02 -9.04 -5.80
CA ILE A 19 -3.78 -8.48 -4.67
C ILE A 19 -3.40 -9.30 -3.46
N ILE A 20 -2.69 -8.69 -2.52
CA ILE A 20 -2.28 -9.36 -1.29
C ILE A 20 -3.32 -9.07 -0.21
N LEU A 21 -3.96 -10.14 0.25
CA LEU A 21 -4.92 -10.12 1.35
C LEU A 21 -4.22 -10.61 2.62
N LYS A 22 -4.94 -10.60 3.75
CA LYS A 22 -4.39 -11.07 5.03
C LYS A 22 -3.99 -12.55 4.98
N ASP A 23 -4.86 -13.38 4.40
CA ASP A 23 -4.78 -14.83 4.44
C ASP A 23 -4.79 -15.48 3.03
N ASP A 24 -4.75 -14.68 1.96
CA ASP A 24 -4.87 -15.15 0.58
C ASP A 24 -4.15 -14.19 -0.40
N GLU A 25 -3.88 -14.65 -1.62
CA GLU A 25 -3.43 -13.81 -2.72
C GLU A 25 -4.23 -14.10 -3.99
N LYS A 26 -4.50 -13.04 -4.75
CA LYS A 26 -5.19 -13.14 -6.04
C LYS A 26 -4.39 -12.44 -7.11
N GLU A 27 -4.54 -12.85 -8.36
CA GLU A 27 -3.88 -12.18 -9.49
C GLU A 27 -4.81 -12.01 -10.69
N TYR A 28 -4.59 -10.93 -11.43
CA TYR A 28 -5.28 -10.66 -12.69
C TYR A 28 -4.39 -9.87 -13.64
N TYR A 29 -4.69 -9.92 -14.93
CA TYR A 29 -3.97 -9.13 -15.94
C TYR A 29 -4.34 -7.65 -15.84
N GLY A 30 -3.33 -6.78 -15.79
CA GLY A 30 -3.54 -5.34 -15.65
C GLY A 30 -2.30 -4.61 -15.15
N LYS A 31 -2.48 -3.33 -14.79
CA LYS A 31 -1.40 -2.46 -14.28
C LYS A 31 -1.81 -1.81 -12.97
N LEU A 32 -0.84 -1.51 -12.10
CA LEU A 32 -1.10 -0.79 -10.85
C LEU A 32 -1.67 0.62 -11.07
N SER A 33 -1.36 1.27 -12.19
CA SER A 33 -1.95 2.56 -12.54
C SER A 33 -3.47 2.51 -12.67
N GLU A 34 -4.01 1.41 -13.23
CA GLU A 34 -5.46 1.22 -13.37
C GLU A 34 -6.12 0.99 -12.00
N VAL A 35 -5.39 0.39 -11.06
CA VAL A 35 -5.84 0.22 -9.67
C VAL A 35 -5.88 1.55 -8.95
N GLU A 36 -4.82 2.34 -9.08
CA GLU A 36 -4.75 3.68 -8.51
C GLU A 36 -5.93 4.53 -9.00
N GLU A 37 -6.24 4.52 -10.30
CA GLU A 37 -7.37 5.26 -10.85
C GLU A 37 -8.72 4.89 -10.24
N LYS A 38 -8.95 3.61 -9.99
CA LYS A 38 -10.20 3.11 -9.38
C LYS A 38 -10.28 3.38 -7.88
N LEU A 39 -9.13 3.47 -7.21
CA LEU A 39 -9.02 3.65 -5.76
C LEU A 39 -8.57 5.06 -5.37
N LYS A 40 -8.70 6.03 -6.28
CA LYS A 40 -8.47 7.45 -5.99
C LYS A 40 -9.20 7.84 -4.70
N ASP A 41 -8.52 8.62 -3.87
CA ASP A 41 -8.99 9.13 -2.56
C ASP A 41 -9.26 8.07 -1.47
N LYS A 42 -8.86 6.81 -1.70
CA LYS A 42 -8.87 5.76 -0.67
C LYS A 42 -7.56 5.74 0.11
N ALA A 43 -7.50 4.85 1.10
CA ALA A 43 -6.35 4.66 1.98
C ALA A 43 -5.10 4.03 1.32
N PHE A 44 -4.93 4.22 0.00
CA PHE A 44 -3.87 3.59 -0.77
C PHE A 44 -2.89 4.61 -1.36
N PHE A 45 -1.62 4.25 -1.42
CA PHE A 45 -0.60 5.05 -2.12
C PHE A 45 0.62 4.21 -2.54
N PHE A 46 1.38 4.71 -3.51
CA PHE A 46 2.61 4.07 -3.96
C PHE A 46 3.78 4.31 -3.03
N ILE A 47 4.51 3.24 -2.70
CA ILE A 47 5.85 3.32 -2.06
C ILE A 47 6.98 2.99 -3.04
N HIS A 48 6.65 2.25 -4.10
CA HIS A 48 7.55 1.82 -5.16
C HIS A 48 6.71 1.68 -6.43
N LYS A 49 7.32 1.72 -7.62
CA LYS A 49 6.60 1.45 -8.89
C LYS A 49 5.91 0.08 -8.94
N SER A 50 6.32 -0.83 -8.05
CA SER A 50 5.79 -2.19 -7.93
C SER A 50 4.84 -2.38 -6.76
N TYR A 51 4.65 -1.37 -5.88
CA TYR A 51 3.89 -1.54 -4.64
C TYR A 51 2.94 -0.37 -4.38
N PHE A 52 1.65 -0.67 -4.39
CA PHE A 52 0.55 0.24 -4.03
C PHE A 52 -0.11 -0.26 -2.74
N ILE A 53 0.24 0.35 -1.61
CA ILE A 53 -0.06 -0.20 -0.28
C ILE A 53 -1.31 0.43 0.33
N ASN A 54 -2.00 -0.31 1.20
CA ASN A 54 -3.04 0.22 2.08
C ASN A 54 -2.42 0.69 3.40
N TYR A 55 -2.51 1.99 3.70
CA TYR A 55 -1.88 2.55 4.89
C TYR A 55 -2.49 2.03 6.19
N ASN A 56 -3.76 1.59 6.17
CA ASN A 56 -4.43 1.04 7.34
C ASN A 56 -3.79 -0.28 7.82
N HIS A 57 -3.01 -0.93 6.97
CA HIS A 57 -2.30 -2.18 7.28
C HIS A 57 -0.80 -1.97 7.52
N VAL A 58 -0.30 -0.74 7.54
CA VAL A 58 1.10 -0.46 7.88
C VAL A 58 1.25 -0.51 9.40
N ILE A 59 2.05 -1.46 9.89
CA ILE A 59 2.30 -1.64 11.33
C ILE A 59 3.59 -0.98 11.79
N GLU A 60 4.55 -0.80 10.87
CA GLU A 60 5.85 -0.19 11.13
C GLU A 60 6.36 0.44 9.83
N TYR A 61 7.16 1.50 9.94
CA TYR A 61 7.85 2.07 8.80
C TYR A 61 9.16 2.72 9.24
N ALA A 62 10.14 2.67 8.34
CA ALA A 62 11.41 3.37 8.45
C ALA A 62 11.64 4.22 7.19
N TYR A 63 12.82 4.81 7.07
CA TYR A 63 13.15 5.64 5.92
C TYR A 63 13.13 4.87 4.59
N GLU A 64 13.49 3.59 4.62
CA GLU A 64 13.69 2.78 3.42
C GLU A 64 12.65 1.68 3.22
N TYR A 65 11.78 1.44 4.20
CA TYR A 65 10.80 0.35 4.14
C TYR A 65 9.51 0.65 4.91
N VAL A 66 8.47 -0.10 4.57
CA VAL A 66 7.26 -0.28 5.39
C VAL A 66 7.09 -1.75 5.73
N LYS A 67 6.52 -2.04 6.90
CA LYS A 67 6.09 -3.37 7.32
C LYS A 67 4.57 -3.42 7.34
N MET A 68 4.01 -4.40 6.65
CA MET A 68 2.58 -4.61 6.54
C MET A 68 2.09 -5.55 7.66
N SER A 69 0.78 -5.58 7.89
CA SER A 69 0.14 -6.39 8.95
C SER A 69 0.33 -7.91 8.81
N ASN A 70 0.71 -8.41 7.64
CA ASN A 70 1.14 -9.80 7.42
C ASN A 70 2.66 -10.01 7.68
N ASN A 71 3.32 -9.06 8.35
CA ASN A 71 4.76 -9.01 8.62
C ASN A 71 5.68 -8.93 7.39
N LYS A 72 5.15 -8.76 6.17
CA LYS A 72 5.98 -8.52 4.99
C LYS A 72 6.57 -7.11 5.01
N THR A 73 7.85 -7.03 4.68
CA THR A 73 8.58 -5.77 4.58
C THR A 73 8.74 -5.40 3.11
N LEU A 74 8.29 -4.20 2.74
CA LEU A 74 8.32 -3.68 1.37
C LEU A 74 9.23 -2.47 1.30
N ALA A 75 10.16 -2.48 0.35
CA ALA A 75 11.11 -1.38 0.15
C ALA A 75 10.41 -0.15 -0.46
N ILE A 76 10.81 1.03 0.02
CA ILE A 76 10.41 2.32 -0.53
C ILE A 76 11.45 2.74 -1.57
N SER A 77 11.00 3.10 -2.78
CA SER A 77 11.91 3.62 -3.80
C SER A 77 12.57 4.90 -3.30
N GLN A 78 13.86 5.11 -3.63
CA GLN A 78 14.60 6.31 -3.20
C GLN A 78 13.84 7.60 -3.50
N ASN A 79 13.28 7.72 -4.71
CA ASN A 79 12.50 8.88 -5.15
C ASN A 79 11.22 9.10 -4.33
N ASN A 80 10.65 8.05 -3.73
CA ASN A 80 9.39 8.13 -2.98
C ASN A 80 9.59 8.30 -1.47
N ARG A 81 10.80 8.11 -0.92
CA ARG A 81 11.05 8.09 0.55
C ARG A 81 10.49 9.32 1.27
N LYS A 82 10.75 10.52 0.73
CA LYS A 82 10.28 11.78 1.32
C LYS A 82 8.74 11.85 1.31
N ALA A 83 8.13 11.66 0.15
CA ALA A 83 6.67 11.75 0.00
C ALA A 83 5.92 10.69 0.81
N VAL A 84 6.45 9.46 0.88
CA VAL A 84 5.88 8.37 1.68
C VAL A 84 5.92 8.71 3.16
N ARG A 85 7.05 9.23 3.66
CA ARG A 85 7.18 9.65 5.06
C ARG A 85 6.17 10.74 5.42
N GLU A 86 6.04 11.76 4.57
CA GLU A 86 5.08 12.85 4.79
C GLU A 86 3.64 12.33 4.87
N LYS A 87 3.23 11.46 3.93
CA LYS A 87 1.90 10.83 3.94
C LYS A 87 1.65 10.00 5.20
N LEU A 88 2.62 9.18 5.61
CA LEU A 88 2.49 8.33 6.81
C LEU A 88 2.39 9.17 8.10
N LEU A 89 3.14 10.26 8.20
CA LEU A 89 3.06 11.18 9.34
C LEU A 89 1.70 11.90 9.40
N GLN A 90 1.21 12.42 8.27
CA GLN A 90 -0.10 13.07 8.18
C GLN A 90 -1.24 12.12 8.59
N ASN A 91 -1.21 10.88 8.09
CA ASN A 91 -2.23 9.88 8.40
C ASN A 91 -2.19 9.47 9.88
N ARG A 92 -1.01 9.34 10.50
CA ARG A 92 -0.89 9.07 11.93
C ARG A 92 -1.50 10.21 12.76
N GLN A 93 -1.22 11.46 12.41
CA GLN A 93 -1.81 12.61 13.11
C GLN A 93 -3.33 12.65 12.98
N ARG A 94 -3.88 12.34 11.80
CA ARG A 94 -5.33 12.25 11.59
C ARG A 94 -5.99 11.23 12.50
N LEU A 95 -5.39 10.05 12.68
CA LEU A 95 -5.91 9.02 13.58
C LEU A 95 -5.89 9.45 15.05
N HIS A 96 -4.95 10.31 15.46
CA HIS A 96 -4.91 10.84 16.82
C HIS A 96 -5.97 11.91 17.11
N HIS A 97 -6.48 12.62 16.08
CA HIS A 97 -7.51 13.67 16.24
C HIS A 97 -8.95 13.16 16.12
N VAL A 98 -9.16 11.90 15.75
CA VAL A 98 -10.49 11.27 15.63
C VAL A 98 -10.83 10.43 16.87
N LYS A 99 -9.95 10.43 17.88
CA LYS A 99 -10.19 9.80 19.18
C LYS A 99 -10.73 10.79 20.21
#